data_AF-A0A176T3V2-F1
#
_entry.id   AF-A0A176T3V2-F1
#
_cell.length_a   1.000
_cell.length_b   1.000
_cell.length_c   1.000
_cell.angle_alpha   90.00
_cell.angle_beta   90.00
_cell.angle_gamma   90.00
#
_symmetry.space_group_name_H-M   'P 1'
#
loop_
_entity.id
_entity.type
_entity.pdbx_description
1 polymer ?
#
loop_
_entity_poly.entity_id
_entity_poly.type
_entity_poly.pdbx_seq_one_letter_code
_entity_poly.pdbx_strand_id
1 'polypeptide(L)'
;MFLLTPTLTHTQIFPKESYEISNLIPNNYKLKNLQKGDLNGDTIEDLVLIIKNTKTKKKSIAIYYYDFELKKWKLKSESKNFFNYEDGDIFKTSSSRYQNSDDKNTYEEITSIEIKGQIIIIGTNDGFGNSITTNVKLNKIGKYEIIGIKINSFPRNSFYDVSINFLSSKMKIATTFFAASDNDDDIIEEEWFKILNLKRYNFDDFSIKKFYIDENKFNKKKIIKSKINNSLSENYSIPETIKYINNIANSEYILEFKNNTFITKKYDWVDHRYKKRKQWEKSSEIHLSNISRVSIGEPNMYSSKGSHSSVSIHCKYEDDCAKGYYAYPEYTTIPLFSWKVGNNNNAKKIANALRYIIEKANNSTTNKDPFSKYSKETKDYSKININDLYIGMNKKNVFNTINTKPIVELIELDYEVYKVRKGSDQYFLYFSNNKLNRVDKGESIYDAIIIID
;
A
#
# COMPACT_ATOMS: atom_id res chain seq x y z
N MET A 1 48.87 -10.57 -41.50
CA MET A 1 49.26 -10.17 -40.13
C MET A 1 48.23 -9.17 -39.63
N PHE A 2 47.22 -9.63 -38.88
CA PHE A 2 46.21 -8.75 -38.30
C PHE A 2 46.76 -8.18 -37.00
N LEU A 3 47.05 -6.87 -36.98
CA LEU A 3 47.35 -6.13 -35.76
C LEU A 3 46.06 -6.01 -34.95
N LEU A 4 45.89 -6.88 -33.96
CA LEU A 4 44.90 -6.71 -32.90
C LEU A 4 45.35 -5.51 -32.04
N THR A 5 44.81 -4.33 -32.35
CA THR A 5 44.92 -3.19 -31.44
C THR A 5 44.05 -3.48 -30.22
N PRO A 6 44.58 -3.55 -28.99
CA PRO A 6 43.76 -3.70 -27.81
C PRO A 6 42.86 -2.47 -27.71
N THR A 7 41.55 -2.67 -27.85
CA THR A 7 40.57 -1.65 -27.49
C THR A 7 40.71 -1.41 -25.99
N LEU A 8 41.40 -0.32 -25.62
CA LEU A 8 41.39 0.22 -24.27
C LEU A 8 39.94 0.50 -23.89
N THR A 9 39.29 -0.47 -23.25
CA THR A 9 38.05 -0.26 -22.53
C THR A 9 38.39 0.71 -21.41
N HIS A 10 38.13 2.00 -21.63
CA HIS A 10 38.20 3.01 -20.58
C HIS A 10 37.13 2.65 -19.55
N THR A 11 37.51 1.82 -18.58
CA THR A 11 36.70 1.55 -17.41
C THR A 11 36.48 2.87 -16.70
N GLN A 12 35.22 3.25 -16.59
CA GLN A 12 34.78 4.37 -15.78
C GLN A 12 35.29 4.17 -14.35
N ILE A 13 36.10 5.10 -13.88
CA ILE A 13 36.60 5.14 -12.50
C ILE A 13 36.32 6.54 -12.01
N PHE A 14 35.33 6.69 -11.11
CA PHE A 14 35.21 7.92 -10.34
C PHE A 14 36.53 8.13 -9.57
N PRO A 15 37.08 9.36 -9.53
CA PRO A 15 38.28 9.63 -8.75
C PRO A 15 38.08 9.20 -7.31
N LYS A 16 39.05 8.46 -6.76
CA LYS A 16 38.95 7.93 -5.39
C LYS A 16 38.92 9.05 -4.36
N GLU A 17 39.56 10.18 -4.65
CA GLU A 17 39.61 11.33 -3.75
C GLU A 17 40.00 12.62 -4.47
N SER A 18 39.63 13.76 -3.89
CA SER A 18 40.03 15.10 -4.36
C SER A 18 39.76 16.19 -3.31
N TYR A 19 40.55 17.26 -3.34
CA TYR A 19 40.29 18.49 -2.59
C TYR A 19 39.09 19.27 -3.14
N GLU A 20 38.93 19.30 -4.47
CA GLU A 20 37.87 20.03 -5.15
C GLU A 20 36.85 19.10 -5.81
N ILE A 21 35.58 19.49 -5.77
CA ILE A 21 34.47 18.73 -6.36
C ILE A 21 34.59 18.66 -7.90
N SER A 22 35.09 19.72 -8.54
CA SER A 22 35.36 19.78 -9.99
C SER A 22 36.24 18.61 -10.46
N ASN A 23 37.26 18.28 -9.67
CA ASN A 23 38.23 17.22 -9.95
C ASN A 23 37.68 15.81 -9.64
N LEU A 24 36.48 15.70 -9.06
CA LEU A 24 35.77 14.42 -8.91
C LEU A 24 35.00 14.02 -10.19
N ILE A 25 34.94 14.89 -11.19
CA ILE A 25 34.28 14.62 -12.47
C ILE A 25 35.33 14.06 -13.44
N PRO A 26 35.23 12.78 -13.87
CA PRO A 26 36.20 12.19 -14.79
C PRO A 26 36.20 12.86 -16.17
N ASN A 27 37.32 12.75 -16.87
CA ASN A 27 37.42 13.15 -18.28
C ASN A 27 36.34 12.46 -19.14
N ASN A 28 35.73 13.20 -20.06
CA ASN A 28 34.57 12.77 -20.87
C ASN A 28 33.26 12.61 -20.09
N TYR A 29 33.13 13.19 -18.90
CA TYR A 29 31.87 13.29 -18.18
C TYR A 29 31.48 14.75 -17.95
N LYS A 30 30.18 14.99 -17.77
CA LYS A 30 29.62 16.27 -17.34
C LYS A 30 28.83 16.07 -16.05
N LEU A 31 28.95 17.01 -15.12
CA LEU A 31 28.09 17.07 -13.94
C LEU A 31 26.63 17.25 -14.39
N LYS A 32 25.73 16.49 -13.77
CA LYS A 32 24.29 16.59 -13.99
C LYS A 32 23.55 17.09 -12.78
N ASN A 33 23.87 16.57 -11.62
CA ASN A 33 23.31 17.02 -10.37
C ASN A 33 24.29 16.75 -9.25
N LEU A 34 24.14 17.51 -8.16
CA LEU A 34 24.95 17.44 -6.97
C LEU A 34 24.05 17.72 -5.78
N GLN A 35 24.10 16.84 -4.78
CA GLN A 35 23.39 17.05 -3.53
C GLN A 35 24.33 16.80 -2.35
N LYS A 36 24.19 17.62 -1.31
CA LYS A 36 24.91 17.45 -0.05
C LYS A 36 23.93 17.18 1.08
N GLY A 37 24.38 16.42 2.08
CA GLY A 37 23.62 16.13 3.29
C GLY A 37 24.31 15.11 4.17
N ASP A 38 23.85 14.98 5.40
CA ASP A 38 24.39 14.03 6.39
C ASP A 38 23.73 12.64 6.18
N LEU A 39 24.41 11.75 5.46
CA LEU A 39 23.85 10.46 5.08
C LEU A 39 24.04 9.37 6.13
N ASN A 40 24.91 9.59 7.12
CA ASN A 40 25.27 8.63 8.15
C ASN A 40 24.89 9.09 9.57
N GLY A 41 24.38 10.31 9.74
CA GLY A 41 23.93 10.90 11.00
C GLY A 41 25.05 11.38 11.90
N ASP A 42 26.26 11.59 11.38
CA ASP A 42 27.42 12.01 12.17
C ASP A 42 27.65 13.52 12.15
N THR A 43 26.71 14.29 11.58
CA THR A 43 26.74 15.75 11.38
C THR A 43 27.74 16.24 10.33
N ILE A 44 28.39 15.34 9.60
CA ILE A 44 29.30 15.65 8.50
C ILE A 44 28.53 15.66 7.19
N GLU A 45 28.78 16.66 6.34
CA GLU A 45 28.22 16.66 4.98
C GLU A 45 28.87 15.59 4.11
N ASP A 46 28.06 14.65 3.65
CA ASP A 46 28.37 13.79 2.52
C ASP A 46 27.95 14.46 1.20
N LEU A 47 28.51 13.98 0.11
CA LEU A 47 28.31 14.48 -1.24
C LEU A 47 27.82 13.36 -2.16
N VAL A 48 26.69 13.58 -2.82
CA VAL A 48 26.20 12.71 -3.89
C VAL A 48 26.37 13.41 -5.23
N LEU A 49 27.11 12.77 -6.13
CA LEU A 49 27.43 13.27 -7.47
C LEU A 49 26.76 12.44 -8.54
N ILE A 50 26.15 13.12 -9.49
CA ILE A 50 25.57 12.51 -10.69
C ILE A 50 26.30 13.04 -11.91
N ILE A 51 26.90 12.15 -12.68
CA ILE A 51 27.65 12.48 -13.89
C ILE A 51 27.08 11.78 -15.12
N LYS A 52 27.22 12.41 -16.29
CA LYS A 52 26.82 11.86 -17.59
C LYS A 52 28.03 11.77 -18.51
N ASN A 53 28.29 10.57 -19.05
CA ASN A 53 29.32 10.37 -20.07
C ASN A 53 28.94 11.14 -21.35
N THR A 54 29.84 11.94 -21.88
CA THR A 54 29.56 12.81 -23.03
C THR A 54 29.38 12.04 -24.33
N LYS A 55 30.08 10.90 -24.46
CA LYS A 55 30.05 10.01 -25.64
C LYS A 55 28.87 9.05 -25.58
N THR A 56 28.79 8.24 -24.53
CA THR A 56 27.77 7.17 -24.41
C THR A 56 26.44 7.66 -23.86
N LYS A 57 26.39 8.89 -23.33
CA LYS A 57 25.22 9.47 -22.65
C LYS A 57 24.79 8.73 -21.37
N LYS A 58 25.50 7.66 -20.96
CA LYS A 58 25.23 6.90 -19.74
C LYS A 58 25.43 7.77 -18.49
N LYS A 59 24.54 7.59 -17.51
CA LYS A 59 24.62 8.32 -16.24
C LYS A 59 25.15 7.41 -15.14
N SER A 60 25.84 7.99 -14.17
CA SER A 60 26.34 7.26 -13.01
C SER A 60 26.33 8.14 -11.79
N ILE A 61 26.28 7.48 -10.63
CA ILE A 61 26.10 8.15 -9.35
C ILE A 61 27.20 7.68 -8.42
N ALA A 62 27.78 8.61 -7.66
CA ALA A 62 28.77 8.32 -6.64
C ALA A 62 28.44 9.07 -5.36
N ILE A 63 28.79 8.44 -4.24
CA ILE A 63 28.67 8.99 -2.90
C ILE A 63 30.08 9.17 -2.35
N TYR A 64 30.35 10.37 -1.85
CA TYR A 64 31.61 10.78 -1.25
C TYR A 64 31.37 11.23 0.18
N TYR A 65 32.34 10.97 1.06
CA TYR A 65 32.37 11.56 2.40
C TYR A 65 33.52 12.58 2.48
N TYR A 66 33.39 13.56 3.36
CA TYR A 66 34.44 14.54 3.59
C TYR A 66 35.40 14.06 4.70
N ASP A 67 36.68 13.92 4.38
CA ASP A 67 37.73 13.62 5.34
C ASP A 67 38.31 14.92 5.91
N PHE A 68 38.01 15.23 7.18
CA PHE A 68 38.43 16.46 7.83
C PHE A 68 39.93 16.56 8.09
N GLU A 69 40.59 15.43 8.39
CA GLU A 69 42.03 15.41 8.68
C GLU A 69 42.81 15.74 7.41
N LEU A 70 42.40 15.13 6.29
CA LEU A 70 43.07 15.30 5.00
C LEU A 70 42.47 16.43 4.15
N LYS A 71 41.37 17.04 4.60
CA LYS A 71 40.60 18.10 3.93
C LYS A 71 40.24 17.75 2.48
N LYS A 72 39.78 16.53 2.24
CA LYS A 72 39.46 16.03 0.89
C LYS A 72 38.23 15.13 0.89
N TRP A 73 37.52 15.14 -0.24
CA TRP A 73 36.45 14.20 -0.52
C TRP A 73 37.02 12.82 -0.82
N LYS A 74 36.41 11.76 -0.29
CA LYS A 74 36.79 10.37 -0.53
C LYS A 74 35.60 9.55 -0.99
N LEU A 75 35.80 8.76 -2.05
CA LEU A 75 34.76 7.93 -2.65
C LEU A 75 34.35 6.85 -1.65
N LYS A 76 33.05 6.79 -1.35
CA LYS A 76 32.45 5.81 -0.46
C LYS A 76 31.80 4.66 -1.22
N SER A 77 31.06 4.99 -2.28
CA SER A 77 30.18 4.06 -2.99
C SER A 77 29.88 4.63 -4.38
N GLU A 78 29.75 3.76 -5.39
CA GLU A 78 29.46 4.18 -6.77
C GLU A 78 28.56 3.16 -7.47
N SER A 79 27.55 3.65 -8.19
CA SER A 79 26.75 2.83 -9.09
C SER A 79 27.01 3.25 -10.54
N LYS A 80 27.70 2.37 -11.26
CA LYS A 80 28.02 2.56 -12.69
C LYS A 80 26.83 2.20 -13.54
N ASN A 81 26.55 3.02 -14.54
CA ASN A 81 25.38 2.85 -15.38
C ASN A 81 24.10 2.63 -14.57
N PHE A 82 23.97 3.37 -13.45
CA PHE A 82 22.77 3.37 -12.60
C PHE A 82 21.49 3.44 -13.45
N PHE A 83 21.61 4.12 -14.59
CA PHE A 83 20.59 4.19 -15.61
C PHE A 83 21.20 4.09 -17.03
N ASN A 84 20.65 3.22 -17.89
CA ASN A 84 21.09 2.97 -19.26
C ASN A 84 19.91 2.92 -20.24
N TYR A 85 20.05 3.58 -21.39
CA TYR A 85 19.01 3.75 -22.41
C TYR A 85 18.52 2.46 -23.05
N GLU A 86 19.44 1.53 -23.27
CA GLU A 86 19.09 0.20 -23.79
C GLU A 86 18.23 -0.61 -22.81
N ASP A 87 18.18 -0.21 -21.54
CA ASP A 87 17.33 -0.82 -20.53
C ASP A 87 15.99 -0.07 -20.40
N GLY A 88 15.80 1.12 -20.98
CA GLY A 88 14.52 1.85 -20.98
C GLY A 88 13.40 1.13 -21.75
N ASP A 89 13.75 0.24 -22.68
CA ASP A 89 12.80 -0.59 -23.43
C ASP A 89 12.08 -1.65 -22.56
N ILE A 90 12.54 -1.90 -21.33
CA ILE A 90 11.90 -2.88 -20.41
C ILE A 90 10.57 -2.38 -19.84
N PHE A 91 10.27 -1.08 -19.91
CA PHE A 91 8.99 -0.50 -19.48
C PHE A 91 7.96 -0.38 -20.60
N LYS A 92 8.33 -0.74 -21.84
CA LYS A 92 7.39 -0.80 -22.96
C LYS A 92 6.70 -2.16 -22.95
N THR A 93 5.39 -2.20 -22.71
CA THR A 93 4.59 -3.37 -23.04
C THR A 93 4.70 -3.64 -24.55
N SER A 94 4.79 -4.90 -24.96
CA SER A 94 4.95 -5.30 -26.37
C SER A 94 3.89 -4.71 -27.32
N SER A 95 2.72 -4.33 -26.79
CA SER A 95 1.61 -3.71 -27.51
C SER A 95 1.70 -2.18 -27.68
N SER A 96 2.66 -1.49 -27.04
CA SER A 96 2.75 -0.02 -27.03
C SER A 96 4.00 0.54 -27.73
N ARG A 97 4.68 -0.26 -28.58
CA ARG A 97 5.71 0.25 -29.49
C ARG A 97 5.08 1.27 -30.43
N TYR A 98 5.13 2.55 -30.06
CA TYR A 98 4.89 3.65 -30.97
C TYR A 98 5.86 3.49 -32.15
N GLN A 99 5.32 3.16 -33.32
CA GLN A 99 5.99 3.40 -34.58
C GLN A 99 6.02 4.92 -34.80
N ASN A 100 6.97 5.60 -34.17
CA ASN A 100 7.47 6.84 -34.74
C ASN A 100 8.92 6.55 -35.15
N SER A 101 9.07 6.18 -36.42
CA SER A 101 10.34 5.82 -37.05
C SER A 101 11.35 6.97 -37.11
N ASP A 102 10.92 8.20 -36.78
CA ASP A 102 11.69 9.41 -37.05
C ASP A 102 12.22 10.15 -35.80
N ASP A 103 11.71 9.86 -34.60
CA ASP A 103 12.19 10.50 -33.35
C ASP A 103 13.11 9.56 -32.54
N LYS A 104 14.33 9.38 -33.04
CA LYS A 104 15.42 8.62 -32.38
C LYS A 104 16.00 9.26 -31.11
N ASN A 105 15.33 10.24 -30.50
CA ASN A 105 15.83 10.95 -29.31
C ASN A 105 14.79 10.90 -28.18
N THR A 106 14.65 9.73 -27.58
CA THR A 106 13.85 9.52 -26.36
C THR A 106 14.76 9.92 -25.18
N TYR A 107 14.41 10.99 -24.47
CA TYR A 107 15.26 11.64 -23.48
C TYR A 107 15.06 11.05 -22.10
N GLU A 108 15.97 10.17 -21.71
CA GLU A 108 15.99 9.75 -20.33
C GLU A 108 16.75 10.76 -19.47
N GLU A 109 16.14 11.19 -18.36
CA GLU A 109 16.69 12.20 -17.45
C GLU A 109 16.65 11.69 -16.00
N ILE A 110 17.74 11.95 -15.26
CA ILE A 110 17.62 11.93 -13.79
C ILE A 110 16.89 13.22 -13.47
N THR A 111 15.65 13.10 -13.03
CA THR A 111 14.75 14.24 -12.84
C THR A 111 15.01 14.92 -11.50
N SER A 112 15.41 14.15 -10.48
CA SER A 112 15.66 14.67 -9.15
C SER A 112 16.67 13.82 -8.39
N ILE A 113 17.39 14.49 -7.49
CA ILE A 113 18.07 13.85 -6.38
C ILE A 113 17.75 14.67 -5.13
N GLU A 114 17.33 13.99 -4.07
CA GLU A 114 17.00 14.61 -2.80
C GLU A 114 17.64 13.83 -1.67
N ILE A 115 18.04 14.53 -0.61
CA ILE A 115 18.46 13.91 0.64
C ILE A 115 17.44 14.32 1.70
N LYS A 116 16.72 13.33 2.25
CA LYS A 116 15.69 13.54 3.28
C LYS A 116 16.07 12.73 4.52
N GLY A 117 16.67 13.42 5.49
CA GLY A 117 17.41 12.76 6.57
C GLY A 117 18.57 11.93 6.00
N GLN A 118 18.67 10.67 6.40
CA GLN A 118 19.71 9.73 5.95
C GLN A 118 19.33 8.92 4.70
N ILE A 119 18.34 9.39 3.92
CA ILE A 119 17.83 8.69 2.74
C ILE A 119 18.12 9.53 1.49
N ILE A 120 18.78 8.91 0.51
CA ILE A 120 18.95 9.45 -0.84
C ILE A 120 17.77 8.98 -1.67
N ILE A 121 17.07 9.92 -2.31
CA ILE A 121 15.95 9.66 -3.21
C ILE A 121 16.39 10.08 -4.61
N ILE A 122 16.35 9.14 -5.56
CA ILE A 122 16.80 9.36 -6.93
C ILE A 122 15.62 9.15 -7.86
N GLY A 123 15.18 10.22 -8.53
CA GLY A 123 14.13 10.20 -9.54
C GLY A 123 14.68 10.06 -10.95
N THR A 124 14.08 9.19 -11.74
CA THR A 124 14.38 9.00 -13.16
C THR A 124 13.10 8.96 -13.98
N ASN A 125 13.12 9.50 -15.19
CA ASN A 125 11.99 9.51 -16.11
C ASN A 125 12.49 9.30 -17.55
N ASP A 126 11.69 8.64 -18.38
CA ASP A 126 11.97 8.39 -19.80
C ASP A 126 11.46 9.49 -20.74
N GLY A 127 10.69 10.45 -20.23
CA GLY A 127 10.04 11.52 -20.98
C GLY A 127 8.67 11.16 -21.56
N PHE A 128 8.20 9.92 -21.37
CA PHE A 128 6.96 9.37 -21.92
C PHE A 128 5.99 8.91 -20.83
N GLY A 129 6.13 9.50 -19.65
CA GLY A 129 5.31 9.22 -18.47
C GLY A 129 5.86 8.11 -17.59
N ASN A 130 6.83 7.30 -18.03
CA ASN A 130 7.39 6.28 -17.15
C ASN A 130 8.43 6.89 -16.21
N SER A 131 8.36 6.56 -14.94
CA SER A 131 9.30 7.08 -13.93
C SER A 131 9.68 6.03 -12.91
N ILE A 132 10.90 6.11 -12.40
CA ILE A 132 11.38 5.28 -11.29
C ILE A 132 11.95 6.18 -10.21
N THR A 133 11.53 5.94 -8.98
CA THR A 133 12.12 6.52 -7.78
C THR A 133 12.86 5.43 -7.01
N THR A 134 14.13 5.65 -6.73
CA THR A 134 14.97 4.73 -5.95
C THR A 134 15.37 5.38 -4.63
N ASN A 135 15.11 4.67 -3.52
CA ASN A 135 15.46 5.12 -2.17
C ASN A 135 16.64 4.31 -1.65
N VAL A 136 17.69 5.00 -1.24
CA VAL A 136 18.97 4.42 -0.80
C VAL A 136 19.29 4.89 0.61
N LYS A 137 19.77 4.00 1.47
CA LYS A 137 20.17 4.32 2.84
C LYS A 137 21.43 3.56 3.24
N LEU A 138 22.24 4.15 4.11
CA LEU A 138 23.36 3.46 4.75
C LEU A 138 22.85 2.38 5.72
N ASN A 139 23.29 1.14 5.51
CA ASN A 139 22.95 0.02 6.39
C ASN A 139 23.91 -0.09 7.58
N LYS A 140 23.58 -0.98 8.52
CA LYS A 140 24.38 -1.20 9.76
C LYS A 140 25.81 -1.69 9.50
N ILE A 141 26.10 -2.21 8.30
CA ILE A 141 27.41 -2.74 7.90
C ILE A 141 28.22 -1.64 7.17
N GLY A 142 27.69 -0.41 7.10
CA GLY A 142 28.36 0.73 6.47
C GLY A 142 28.34 0.70 4.94
N LYS A 143 27.39 -0.04 4.34
CA LYS A 143 27.15 -0.07 2.89
C LYS A 143 25.84 0.60 2.55
N TYR A 144 25.79 1.32 1.43
CA TYR A 144 24.55 1.86 0.92
C TYR A 144 23.70 0.74 0.30
N GLU A 145 22.49 0.58 0.82
CA GLU A 145 21.51 -0.40 0.35
C GLU A 145 20.27 0.30 -0.22
N ILE A 146 19.65 -0.32 -1.22
CA ILE A 146 18.36 0.11 -1.72
C ILE A 146 17.28 -0.38 -0.77
N ILE A 147 16.55 0.58 -0.21
CA ILE A 147 15.49 0.33 0.78
C ILE A 147 14.09 0.44 0.18
N GLY A 148 13.96 1.08 -0.98
CA GLY A 148 12.70 1.16 -1.70
C GLY A 148 12.85 1.50 -3.17
N ILE A 149 11.92 1.01 -3.98
CA ILE A 149 11.80 1.34 -5.40
C ILE A 149 10.32 1.62 -5.68
N LYS A 150 10.03 2.71 -6.38
CA LYS A 150 8.72 3.00 -6.97
C LYS A 150 8.86 3.10 -8.47
N ILE A 151 7.97 2.46 -9.22
CA ILE A 151 7.93 2.45 -10.68
C ILE A 151 6.54 2.87 -11.08
N ASN A 152 6.45 3.96 -11.83
CA ASN A 152 5.22 4.40 -12.46
C ASN A 152 5.35 4.18 -13.97
N SER A 153 4.32 3.63 -14.58
CA SER A 153 4.21 3.49 -16.02
C SER A 153 2.84 3.96 -16.49
N PHE A 154 2.82 4.76 -17.56
CA PHE A 154 1.60 5.27 -18.19
C PHE A 154 1.51 4.77 -19.63
N PRO A 155 1.16 3.49 -19.86
CA PRO A 155 0.71 3.07 -21.19
C PRO A 155 -0.55 3.84 -21.59
N ARG A 156 -0.79 3.99 -22.91
CA ARG A 156 -1.86 4.84 -23.48
C ARG A 156 -3.24 4.77 -22.79
N ASN A 157 -3.62 3.62 -22.21
CA ASN A 157 -4.95 3.38 -21.64
C ASN A 157 -4.94 2.80 -20.21
N SER A 158 -3.79 2.81 -19.52
CA SER A 158 -3.73 2.41 -18.11
C SER A 158 -2.59 3.09 -17.37
N PHE A 159 -2.69 3.15 -16.05
CA PHE A 159 -1.60 3.53 -15.18
C PHE A 159 -1.20 2.33 -14.35
N TYR A 160 0.09 2.11 -14.19
CA TYR A 160 0.65 1.02 -13.41
C TYR A 160 1.70 1.57 -12.44
N ASP A 161 1.43 1.46 -11.14
CA ASP A 161 2.32 1.87 -10.05
C ASP A 161 2.74 0.66 -9.23
N VAL A 162 4.03 0.37 -9.23
CA VAL A 162 4.63 -0.65 -8.38
C VAL A 162 5.54 0.02 -7.36
N SER A 163 5.28 -0.22 -6.08
CA SER A 163 6.17 0.21 -5.01
C SER A 163 6.63 -0.98 -4.18
N ILE A 164 7.94 -1.14 -4.02
CA ILE A 164 8.55 -2.17 -3.18
C ILE A 164 9.30 -1.50 -2.04
N ASN A 165 9.05 -1.98 -0.82
CA ASN A 165 9.82 -1.62 0.37
C ASN A 165 10.63 -2.84 0.82
N PHE A 166 11.95 -2.75 0.66
CA PHE A 166 12.88 -3.85 0.95
C PHE A 166 13.06 -4.12 2.44
N LEU A 167 12.79 -3.12 3.29
CA LEU A 167 12.89 -3.27 4.74
C LEU A 167 11.74 -4.13 5.28
N SER A 168 10.51 -3.86 4.81
CA SER A 168 9.31 -4.60 5.22
C SER A 168 9.01 -5.82 4.35
N SER A 169 9.76 -6.01 3.25
CA SER A 169 9.49 -7.04 2.23
C SER A 169 8.06 -6.97 1.68
N LYS A 170 7.51 -5.76 1.60
CA LYS A 170 6.16 -5.50 1.06
C LYS A 170 6.25 -4.88 -0.32
N MET A 171 5.30 -5.27 -1.17
CA MET A 171 5.10 -4.72 -2.50
C MET A 171 3.65 -4.29 -2.65
N LYS A 172 3.45 -3.12 -3.24
CA LYS A 172 2.16 -2.62 -3.70
C LYS A 172 2.16 -2.62 -5.22
N ILE A 173 1.05 -3.05 -5.81
CA ILE A 173 0.76 -2.90 -7.23
C ILE A 173 -0.56 -2.15 -7.30
N ALA A 174 -0.59 -0.99 -7.94
CA ALA A 174 -1.80 -0.23 -8.21
C ALA A 174 -1.97 -0.12 -9.73
N THR A 175 -3.14 -0.50 -10.22
CA THR A 175 -3.49 -0.40 -11.64
C THR A 175 -4.71 0.49 -11.78
N THR A 176 -4.60 1.54 -12.59
CA THR A 176 -5.74 2.36 -13.01
C THR A 176 -6.08 2.04 -14.45
N PHE A 177 -7.35 1.77 -14.73
CA PHE A 177 -7.83 1.64 -16.11
C PHE A 177 -8.54 2.93 -16.50
N PHE A 178 -8.01 3.64 -17.50
CA PHE A 178 -8.70 4.80 -18.05
C PHE A 178 -9.89 4.27 -18.87
N ALA A 179 -11.09 4.35 -18.32
CA ALA A 179 -12.29 4.08 -19.08
C ALA A 179 -12.43 5.17 -20.16
N ALA A 180 -12.63 4.77 -21.41
CA ALA A 180 -12.79 5.68 -22.55
C ALA A 180 -14.11 6.48 -22.54
N SER A 181 -14.68 6.77 -21.37
CA SER A 181 -15.94 7.50 -21.22
C SER A 181 -15.75 8.68 -20.26
N ASP A 182 -16.26 9.84 -20.65
CA ASP A 182 -16.22 11.15 -19.98
C ASP A 182 -16.88 11.20 -18.57
N ASN A 183 -16.94 10.09 -17.84
CA ASN A 183 -17.44 10.01 -16.47
C ASN A 183 -16.28 9.66 -15.52
N ASP A 184 -15.87 10.68 -14.77
CA ASP A 184 -14.76 10.74 -13.80
C ASP A 184 -14.80 9.69 -12.67
N ASP A 185 -14.53 8.42 -12.93
CA ASP A 185 -14.16 7.47 -11.87
C ASP A 185 -13.10 6.49 -12.36
N ASP A 186 -11.84 6.95 -12.34
CA ASP A 186 -10.67 6.10 -12.48
C ASP A 186 -10.72 4.95 -11.46
N ILE A 187 -10.92 3.72 -11.91
CA ILE A 187 -10.90 2.54 -11.04
C ILE A 187 -9.45 2.20 -10.74
N ILE A 188 -9.02 2.51 -9.51
CA ILE A 188 -7.70 2.10 -8.99
C ILE A 188 -7.85 0.75 -8.28
N GLU A 189 -7.33 -0.31 -8.90
CA GLU A 189 -7.17 -1.61 -8.26
C GLU A 189 -5.82 -1.65 -7.53
N GLU A 190 -5.85 -1.68 -6.19
CA GLU A 190 -4.65 -1.84 -5.37
C GLU A 190 -4.51 -3.26 -4.80
N GLU A 191 -3.34 -3.85 -5.00
CA GLU A 191 -2.94 -5.14 -4.47
C GLU A 191 -1.67 -5.02 -3.64
N TRP A 192 -1.62 -5.78 -2.54
CA TRP A 192 -0.48 -5.80 -1.63
C TRP A 192 0.08 -7.22 -1.55
N PHE A 193 1.40 -7.33 -1.48
CA PHE A 193 2.12 -8.60 -1.47
C PHE A 193 3.22 -8.58 -0.41
N LYS A 194 3.44 -9.73 0.22
CA LYS A 194 4.64 -10.03 1.00
C LYS A 194 5.58 -10.82 0.10
N ILE A 195 6.81 -10.36 -0.05
CA ILE A 195 7.84 -11.05 -0.84
C ILE A 195 8.62 -11.94 0.12
N LEU A 196 8.54 -13.26 -0.09
CA LEU A 196 9.04 -14.23 0.91
C LEU A 196 10.57 -14.38 0.92
N ASN A 197 11.23 -14.11 -0.21
CA ASN A 197 12.68 -14.29 -0.38
C ASN A 197 13.32 -13.04 -0.99
N LEU A 198 12.94 -11.86 -0.50
CA LEU A 198 13.43 -10.61 -1.06
C LEU A 198 14.90 -10.41 -0.72
N LYS A 199 15.75 -10.47 -1.74
CA LYS A 199 17.15 -10.06 -1.62
C LYS A 199 17.21 -8.54 -1.57
N ARG A 200 18.01 -8.01 -0.65
CA ARG A 200 18.35 -6.57 -0.63
C ARG A 200 19.42 -6.30 -1.68
N TYR A 201 19.30 -5.16 -2.35
CA TYR A 201 20.25 -4.73 -3.36
C TYR A 201 21.24 -3.73 -2.75
N ASN A 202 22.53 -4.00 -2.92
CA ASN A 202 23.56 -2.99 -2.66
C ASN A 202 23.51 -1.93 -3.77
N PHE A 203 23.76 -0.69 -3.40
CA PHE A 203 23.80 0.42 -4.33
C PHE A 203 24.85 0.21 -5.44
N ASP A 204 26.03 -0.29 -5.07
CA ASP A 204 27.16 -0.47 -6.00
C ASP A 204 26.87 -1.49 -7.12
N ASP A 205 26.00 -2.46 -6.84
CA ASP A 205 25.66 -3.58 -7.74
C ASP A 205 24.32 -3.38 -8.46
N PHE A 206 23.68 -2.23 -8.25
CA PHE A 206 22.34 -1.96 -8.76
C PHE A 206 22.36 -1.48 -10.21
N SER A 207 21.47 -2.05 -11.00
CA SER A 207 21.03 -1.49 -12.28
C SER A 207 19.55 -1.82 -12.46
N ILE A 208 18.84 -0.94 -13.18
CA ILE A 208 17.40 -1.10 -13.41
C ILE A 208 17.10 -2.40 -14.20
N LYS A 209 17.94 -2.73 -15.20
CA LYS A 209 17.82 -4.00 -15.95
C LYS A 209 17.81 -5.22 -15.06
N LYS A 210 18.77 -5.28 -14.13
CA LYS A 210 18.93 -6.40 -13.21
C LYS A 210 17.73 -6.52 -12.28
N PHE A 211 17.25 -5.38 -11.78
CA PHE A 211 16.06 -5.34 -10.94
C PHE A 211 14.82 -5.90 -11.66
N TYR A 212 14.56 -5.51 -12.91
CA TYR A 212 13.41 -6.01 -13.68
C TYR A 212 13.47 -7.53 -13.92
N ILE A 213 14.65 -8.04 -14.28
CA ILE A 213 14.86 -9.49 -14.49
C ILE A 213 14.55 -10.29 -13.21
N ASP A 214 14.88 -9.73 -12.05
CA ASP A 214 14.66 -10.39 -10.77
C ASP A 214 13.24 -10.20 -10.22
N GLU A 215 12.53 -9.12 -10.60
CA GLU A 215 11.13 -8.87 -10.21
C GLU A 215 10.19 -9.99 -10.68
N ASN A 216 10.39 -10.47 -11.92
CA ASN A 216 9.69 -11.63 -12.47
C ASN A 216 9.93 -12.94 -11.69
N LYS A 217 10.96 -12.97 -10.83
CA LYS A 217 11.31 -14.13 -9.99
C LYS A 217 10.85 -13.97 -8.55
N PHE A 218 10.23 -12.85 -8.16
CA PHE A 218 9.79 -12.65 -6.79
C PHE A 218 8.70 -13.66 -6.44
N ASN A 219 8.98 -14.47 -5.42
CA ASN A 219 7.97 -15.32 -4.80
C ASN A 219 7.06 -14.44 -3.93
N LYS A 220 5.92 -14.04 -4.51
CA LYS A 220 4.95 -13.10 -3.93
C LYS A 220 3.81 -13.88 -3.27
N LYS A 221 3.56 -13.63 -2.00
CA LYS A 221 2.33 -14.05 -1.32
C LYS A 221 1.40 -12.85 -1.23
N LYS A 222 0.24 -12.90 -1.90
CA LYS A 222 -0.77 -11.83 -1.81
C LYS A 222 -1.12 -11.62 -0.33
N ILE A 223 -0.89 -10.40 0.15
CA ILE A 223 -1.45 -9.94 1.40
C ILE A 223 -2.89 -9.67 1.06
N ILE A 224 -3.76 -10.63 1.40
CA ILE A 224 -5.18 -10.35 1.47
C ILE A 224 -5.31 -9.30 2.56
N LYS A 225 -5.33 -8.02 2.18
CA LYS A 225 -5.88 -7.00 3.05
C LYS A 225 -7.30 -7.49 3.34
N SER A 226 -7.55 -8.00 4.54
CA SER A 226 -8.86 -7.80 5.17
C SER A 226 -9.12 -6.31 4.96
N LYS A 227 -10.12 -5.99 4.13
CA LYS A 227 -10.35 -4.65 3.60
C LYS A 227 -10.17 -3.62 4.71
N ILE A 228 -9.05 -2.91 4.72
CA ILE A 228 -8.92 -1.66 5.45
C ILE A 228 -9.78 -0.67 4.68
N ASN A 229 -11.08 -0.69 4.98
CA ASN A 229 -11.96 0.42 4.74
C ASN A 229 -12.33 0.91 6.13
N ASN A 230 -11.70 2.03 6.52
CA ASN A 230 -12.16 2.89 7.60
C ASN A 230 -13.69 3.04 7.52
N SER A 231 -14.42 2.23 8.28
CA SER A 231 -15.79 2.53 8.69
C SER A 231 -15.88 2.37 10.19
N LEU A 232 -16.53 3.35 10.82
CA LEU A 232 -16.89 3.38 12.25
C LEU A 232 -17.47 2.04 12.78
N SER A 233 -17.87 1.12 11.91
CA SER A 233 -18.35 -0.23 12.23
C SER A 233 -17.30 -1.20 12.78
N GLU A 234 -15.99 -0.97 12.62
CA GLU A 234 -15.01 -1.97 13.06
C GLU A 234 -14.96 -2.20 14.58
N ASN A 235 -15.42 -1.21 15.37
CA ASN A 235 -15.57 -1.32 16.82
C ASN A 235 -16.97 -1.79 17.27
N TYR A 236 -17.91 -1.98 16.34
CA TYR A 236 -19.29 -2.33 16.67
C TYR A 236 -19.49 -3.85 16.68
N SER A 237 -20.26 -4.34 17.65
CA SER A 237 -20.89 -5.66 17.58
C SER A 237 -21.75 -5.76 16.30
N ILE A 238 -22.06 -7.00 15.88
CA ILE A 238 -22.96 -7.21 14.73
C ILE A 238 -24.31 -6.49 14.94
N PRO A 239 -24.97 -6.57 16.12
CA PRO A 239 -26.19 -5.81 16.39
C PRO A 239 -26.04 -4.29 16.25
N GLU A 240 -24.94 -3.71 16.74
CA GLU A 240 -24.67 -2.28 16.61
C GLU A 240 -24.44 -1.86 15.15
N THR A 241 -23.79 -2.72 14.36
CA THR A 241 -23.58 -2.47 12.93
C THR A 241 -24.89 -2.55 12.15
N ILE A 242 -25.78 -3.47 12.50
CA ILE A 242 -27.14 -3.53 11.94
C ILE A 242 -27.95 -2.27 12.30
N LYS A 243 -27.87 -1.81 13.55
CA LYS A 243 -28.50 -0.56 13.99
C LYS A 243 -27.96 0.65 13.20
N TYR A 244 -26.64 0.71 13.02
CA TYR A 244 -25.99 1.73 12.19
C TYR A 244 -26.52 1.73 10.76
N ILE A 245 -26.55 0.56 10.11
CA ILE A 245 -27.06 0.38 8.75
C ILE A 245 -28.51 0.88 8.63
N ASN A 246 -29.40 0.48 9.54
CA ASN A 246 -30.81 0.87 9.52
C ASN A 246 -31.01 2.37 9.77
N ASN A 247 -30.13 3.01 10.54
CA ASN A 247 -30.21 4.46 10.79
C ASN A 247 -29.81 5.31 9.58
N ILE A 248 -28.91 4.81 8.73
CA ILE A 248 -28.40 5.55 7.57
C ILE A 248 -29.14 5.18 6.27
N ALA A 249 -29.80 4.03 6.24
CA ALA A 249 -30.62 3.63 5.10
C ALA A 249 -31.89 4.48 5.07
N ASN A 250 -31.96 5.43 4.13
CA ASN A 250 -33.20 6.15 3.84
C ASN A 250 -34.11 5.24 2.99
N SER A 251 -34.74 4.27 3.63
CA SER A 251 -35.42 3.17 2.96
C SER A 251 -36.64 2.70 3.75
N GLU A 252 -37.68 2.23 3.05
CA GLU A 252 -38.86 1.56 3.64
C GLU A 252 -38.56 0.14 4.17
N TYR A 253 -37.28 -0.22 4.26
CA TYR A 253 -36.81 -1.56 4.57
C TYR A 253 -35.89 -1.51 5.78
N ILE A 254 -35.98 -2.51 6.64
CA ILE A 254 -35.03 -2.75 7.74
C ILE A 254 -34.26 -4.03 7.47
N LEU A 255 -33.00 -4.03 7.86
CA LEU A 255 -32.13 -5.19 7.83
C LEU A 255 -32.07 -5.85 9.22
N GLU A 256 -32.19 -7.16 9.24
CA GLU A 256 -31.88 -8.02 10.38
C GLU A 256 -30.77 -9.00 9.99
N PHE A 257 -29.97 -9.42 10.97
CA PHE A 257 -29.02 -10.52 10.82
C PHE A 257 -29.18 -11.50 11.97
N LYS A 258 -29.62 -12.72 11.64
CA LYS A 258 -29.91 -13.80 12.61
C LYS A 258 -29.51 -15.13 12.00
N ASN A 259 -28.89 -16.01 12.79
CA ASN A 259 -28.45 -17.35 12.35
C ASN A 259 -27.70 -17.32 11.01
N ASN A 260 -26.70 -16.44 10.90
CA ASN A 260 -25.90 -16.23 9.68
C ASN A 260 -26.70 -15.87 8.42
N THR A 261 -27.91 -15.34 8.58
CA THR A 261 -28.82 -14.99 7.50
C THR A 261 -29.13 -13.50 7.57
N PHE A 262 -28.93 -12.80 6.45
CA PHE A 262 -29.45 -11.45 6.28
C PHE A 262 -30.91 -11.53 5.88
N ILE A 263 -31.77 -10.76 6.55
CA ILE A 263 -33.21 -10.71 6.30
C ILE A 263 -33.59 -9.24 6.14
N THR A 264 -34.21 -8.88 5.03
CA THR A 264 -34.89 -7.59 4.91
C THR A 264 -36.35 -7.73 5.24
N LYS A 265 -36.88 -6.74 5.96
CA LYS A 265 -38.31 -6.57 6.12
C LYS A 265 -38.75 -5.26 5.51
N LYS A 266 -39.92 -5.24 4.88
CA LYS A 266 -40.56 -4.05 4.34
C LYS A 266 -41.81 -3.76 5.16
N TYR A 267 -42.09 -2.49 5.40
CA TYR A 267 -43.34 -2.11 6.08
C TYR A 267 -44.48 -2.10 5.06
N ASP A 268 -45.18 -3.23 4.92
CA ASP A 268 -46.18 -3.47 3.88
C ASP A 268 -47.50 -4.01 4.45
N TRP A 269 -48.51 -4.14 3.58
CA TRP A 269 -49.84 -4.64 3.94
C TRP A 269 -49.86 -6.16 4.02
N VAL A 270 -50.40 -6.71 5.12
CA VAL A 270 -50.52 -8.17 5.38
C VAL A 270 -51.52 -8.87 4.43
N ASP A 271 -52.24 -8.08 3.64
CA ASP A 271 -53.25 -8.55 2.71
C ASP A 271 -53.42 -7.49 1.62
N HIS A 272 -52.61 -7.57 0.55
CA HIS A 272 -52.63 -6.59 -0.53
C HIS A 272 -54.01 -6.44 -1.18
N ARG A 273 -54.83 -7.50 -1.13
CA ARG A 273 -56.19 -7.51 -1.69
C ARG A 273 -57.18 -6.71 -0.86
N TYR A 274 -56.97 -6.60 0.46
CA TYR A 274 -57.95 -5.96 1.34
C TYR A 274 -57.38 -4.83 2.23
N LYS A 275 -56.08 -4.50 2.15
CA LYS A 275 -55.42 -3.37 2.86
C LYS A 275 -55.81 -3.24 4.34
N LYS A 276 -55.85 -4.37 5.06
CA LYS A 276 -56.44 -4.43 6.41
C LYS A 276 -55.50 -3.96 7.53
N ARG A 277 -54.17 -4.14 7.39
CA ARG A 277 -53.16 -3.70 8.37
C ARG A 277 -51.76 -3.63 7.75
N LYS A 278 -50.96 -2.61 8.09
CA LYS A 278 -49.52 -2.57 7.77
C LYS A 278 -48.70 -3.17 8.90
N GLN A 279 -47.75 -4.02 8.57
CA GLN A 279 -46.72 -4.50 9.50
C GLN A 279 -45.41 -4.79 8.76
N TRP A 280 -44.36 -5.10 9.51
CA TRP A 280 -43.08 -5.50 8.92
C TRP A 280 -43.17 -6.91 8.37
N GLU A 281 -43.23 -7.03 7.05
CA GLU A 281 -43.24 -8.31 6.33
C GLU A 281 -41.85 -8.66 5.84
N LYS A 282 -41.52 -9.95 5.87
CA LYS A 282 -40.26 -10.46 5.34
C LYS A 282 -40.25 -10.23 3.82
N SER A 283 -39.25 -9.52 3.32
CA SER A 283 -39.12 -9.18 1.90
C SER A 283 -38.11 -10.09 1.22
N SER A 284 -36.91 -10.21 1.79
CA SER A 284 -35.87 -11.05 1.21
C SER A 284 -35.00 -11.67 2.28
N GLU A 285 -34.36 -12.80 1.97
CA GLU A 285 -33.31 -13.36 2.81
C GLU A 285 -32.18 -13.99 1.99
N ILE A 286 -30.98 -13.95 2.55
CA ILE A 286 -29.80 -14.61 1.99
C ILE A 286 -28.90 -15.13 3.12
N HIS A 287 -28.55 -16.41 3.05
CA HIS A 287 -27.61 -17.03 3.98
C HIS A 287 -26.17 -16.64 3.62
N LEU A 288 -25.36 -16.36 4.62
CA LEU A 288 -24.01 -15.83 4.46
C LEU A 288 -23.07 -16.75 3.67
N SER A 289 -23.23 -18.07 3.77
CA SER A 289 -22.47 -19.03 2.96
C SER A 289 -22.64 -18.85 1.46
N ASN A 290 -23.78 -18.27 1.05
CA ASN A 290 -24.18 -18.14 -0.34
C ASN A 290 -23.76 -16.80 -0.97
N ILE A 291 -23.17 -15.89 -0.19
CA ILE A 291 -22.77 -14.56 -0.63
C ILE A 291 -21.39 -14.62 -1.30
N SER A 292 -21.27 -14.12 -2.55
CA SER A 292 -19.97 -13.93 -3.22
C SER A 292 -19.37 -12.57 -2.91
N ARG A 293 -20.15 -11.50 -3.13
CA ARG A 293 -19.70 -10.13 -3.01
C ARG A 293 -20.84 -9.17 -2.68
N VAL A 294 -20.47 -8.02 -2.13
CA VAL A 294 -21.35 -6.87 -1.93
C VAL A 294 -20.86 -5.73 -2.82
N SER A 295 -21.73 -5.17 -3.67
CA SER A 295 -21.43 -4.06 -4.57
C SER A 295 -22.37 -2.86 -4.31
N ILE A 296 -22.01 -1.72 -4.88
CA ILE A 296 -22.85 -0.52 -4.95
C ILE A 296 -23.32 -0.39 -6.40
N GLY A 297 -24.57 -0.01 -6.60
CA GLY A 297 -25.19 0.17 -7.92
C GLY A 297 -26.18 -0.95 -8.29
N GLU A 298 -27.10 -0.62 -9.20
CA GLU A 298 -28.04 -1.59 -9.76
C GLU A 298 -27.29 -2.54 -10.72
N PRO A 299 -27.59 -3.84 -10.69
CA PRO A 299 -27.22 -4.73 -11.78
C PRO A 299 -28.04 -4.31 -13.01
N ASN A 300 -27.34 -3.89 -14.06
CA ASN A 300 -27.88 -3.47 -15.37
C ASN A 300 -29.27 -4.05 -15.71
N MET A 301 -30.34 -3.27 -15.51
CA MET A 301 -31.61 -3.48 -16.19
C MET A 301 -32.28 -2.12 -16.44
N TYR A 302 -32.04 -1.56 -17.63
CA TYR A 302 -32.94 -0.69 -18.39
C TYR A 302 -33.70 0.43 -17.63
N SER A 303 -33.01 1.34 -16.94
CA SER A 303 -33.65 2.64 -16.67
C SER A 303 -32.67 3.81 -16.85
N SER A 304 -32.93 4.60 -17.89
CA SER A 304 -32.21 5.82 -18.27
C SER A 304 -32.68 7.05 -17.48
N LYS A 305 -33.21 6.89 -16.26
CA LYS A 305 -33.67 8.03 -15.44
C LYS A 305 -33.33 7.83 -13.96
N GLY A 306 -32.29 8.55 -13.53
CA GLY A 306 -31.99 8.82 -12.12
C GLY A 306 -31.40 7.63 -11.39
N SER A 307 -30.08 7.64 -11.26
CA SER A 307 -29.25 6.75 -10.43
C SER A 307 -29.87 6.49 -9.04
N HIS A 308 -30.54 5.36 -8.88
CA HIS A 308 -30.94 4.89 -7.55
C HIS A 308 -29.72 4.23 -6.91
N SER A 309 -29.14 4.88 -5.90
CA SER A 309 -28.04 4.32 -5.13
C SER A 309 -28.51 3.09 -4.35
N SER A 310 -28.16 1.91 -4.85
CA SER A 310 -28.49 0.63 -4.25
C SER A 310 -27.25 -0.11 -3.75
N VAL A 311 -27.46 -0.99 -2.78
CA VAL A 311 -26.47 -1.96 -2.31
C VAL A 311 -26.94 -3.34 -2.73
N SER A 312 -26.09 -4.05 -3.47
CA SER A 312 -26.41 -5.37 -4.02
C SER A 312 -25.53 -6.44 -3.39
N ILE A 313 -26.15 -7.48 -2.83
CA ILE A 313 -25.48 -8.70 -2.35
C ILE A 313 -25.68 -9.77 -3.43
N HIS A 314 -24.57 -10.24 -3.98
CA HIS A 314 -24.54 -11.19 -5.09
C HIS A 314 -24.39 -12.62 -4.58
N CYS A 315 -25.05 -13.55 -5.24
CA CYS A 315 -24.91 -14.99 -5.00
C CYS A 315 -23.56 -15.53 -5.49
N LYS A 316 -23.06 -16.61 -4.88
CA LYS A 316 -21.85 -17.36 -5.31
C LYS A 316 -22.04 -18.14 -6.59
N TYR A 317 -23.23 -18.68 -6.77
CA TYR A 317 -23.64 -19.39 -7.96
C TYR A 317 -24.68 -18.50 -8.64
N GLU A 318 -24.64 -18.43 -9.98
CA GLU A 318 -25.59 -17.60 -10.75
C GLU A 318 -27.04 -18.05 -10.55
N ASP A 319 -27.24 -19.25 -9.99
CA ASP A 319 -28.53 -19.76 -9.55
C ASP A 319 -28.87 -19.28 -8.12
N ASP A 320 -29.77 -18.30 -8.04
CA ASP A 320 -30.97 -18.35 -7.19
C ASP A 320 -30.78 -18.66 -5.68
N CYS A 321 -29.77 -18.03 -5.07
CA CYS A 321 -29.41 -18.31 -3.68
C CYS A 321 -30.10 -17.42 -2.62
N ALA A 322 -30.75 -16.33 -3.04
CA ALA A 322 -31.55 -15.46 -2.18
C ALA A 322 -33.04 -15.77 -2.38
N LYS A 323 -33.84 -15.63 -1.33
CA LYS A 323 -35.30 -15.82 -1.40
C LYS A 323 -35.98 -14.46 -1.37
N GLY A 324 -36.84 -14.17 -2.34
CA GLY A 324 -37.71 -13.00 -2.40
C GLY A 324 -39.16 -13.39 -2.14
N TYR A 325 -39.82 -12.64 -1.26
CA TYR A 325 -41.20 -12.87 -0.83
C TYR A 325 -42.08 -11.76 -1.40
N TYR A 326 -42.84 -12.06 -2.46
CA TYR A 326 -43.66 -11.07 -3.18
C TYR A 326 -45.17 -11.22 -2.88
N ALA A 327 -45.62 -12.39 -2.43
CA ALA A 327 -46.98 -12.63 -1.93
C ALA A 327 -47.01 -13.91 -1.07
N TYR A 328 -47.63 -13.84 0.11
CA TYR A 328 -47.71 -14.94 1.07
C TYR A 328 -48.33 -16.24 0.45
N PRO A 329 -47.84 -17.46 0.76
CA PRO A 329 -46.66 -17.84 1.56
C PRO A 329 -45.46 -18.30 0.69
N GLU A 330 -45.47 -18.06 -0.62
CA GLU A 330 -44.47 -18.59 -1.54
C GLU A 330 -43.31 -17.59 -1.70
N TYR A 331 -42.09 -18.12 -1.65
CA TYR A 331 -40.90 -17.38 -2.04
C TYR A 331 -40.49 -17.78 -3.46
N THR A 332 -39.99 -16.83 -4.23
CA THR A 332 -39.19 -17.14 -5.41
C THR A 332 -37.73 -17.00 -5.04
N THR A 333 -36.89 -17.82 -5.64
CA THR A 333 -35.47 -17.56 -5.63
C THR A 333 -35.15 -16.37 -6.53
N ILE A 334 -34.15 -15.59 -6.14
CA ILE A 334 -33.66 -14.43 -6.89
C ILE A 334 -32.13 -14.47 -6.94
N PRO A 335 -31.52 -14.03 -8.05
CA PRO A 335 -30.06 -14.08 -8.25
C PRO A 335 -29.30 -13.03 -7.45
N LEU A 336 -30.01 -12.02 -6.95
CA LEU A 336 -29.41 -10.91 -6.21
C LEU A 336 -30.38 -10.35 -5.16
N PHE A 337 -29.80 -9.94 -4.04
CA PHE A 337 -30.47 -9.16 -3.02
C PHE A 337 -30.06 -7.70 -3.23
N SER A 338 -31.00 -6.82 -3.62
CA SER A 338 -30.72 -5.40 -3.83
C SER A 338 -31.54 -4.54 -2.89
N TRP A 339 -30.89 -3.51 -2.34
CA TRP A 339 -31.48 -2.59 -1.39
C TRP A 339 -31.23 -1.14 -1.80
N LYS A 340 -32.30 -0.39 -2.10
CA LYS A 340 -32.23 1.04 -2.41
C LYS A 340 -32.02 1.84 -1.12
N VAL A 341 -30.98 2.67 -1.07
CA VAL A 341 -30.53 3.35 0.17
C VAL A 341 -30.36 4.86 0.03
N GLY A 342 -31.05 5.44 -0.95
CA GLY A 342 -31.23 6.88 -1.14
C GLY A 342 -30.09 7.56 -1.89
N ASN A 343 -28.84 7.48 -1.40
CA ASN A 343 -27.69 8.15 -2.03
C ASN A 343 -26.39 7.30 -2.00
N ASN A 344 -25.42 7.67 -2.85
CA ASN A 344 -24.18 6.90 -3.06
C ASN A 344 -23.30 6.83 -1.81
N ASN A 345 -23.28 7.90 -1.00
CA ASN A 345 -22.50 7.93 0.24
C ASN A 345 -23.04 6.92 1.27
N ASN A 346 -24.37 6.86 1.43
CA ASN A 346 -25.03 5.89 2.27
C ASN A 346 -24.85 4.47 1.73
N ALA A 347 -24.95 4.27 0.41
CA ALA A 347 -24.66 2.99 -0.22
C ALA A 347 -23.24 2.49 0.06
N LYS A 348 -22.25 3.39 0.00
CA LYS A 348 -20.85 3.07 0.35
C LYS A 348 -20.69 2.66 1.81
N LYS A 349 -21.28 3.41 2.73
CA LYS A 349 -21.27 3.11 4.17
C LYS A 349 -21.95 1.78 4.49
N ILE A 350 -23.12 1.53 3.90
CA ILE A 350 -23.89 0.29 4.10
C ILE A 350 -23.15 -0.90 3.49
N ALA A 351 -22.63 -0.79 2.26
CA ALA A 351 -21.88 -1.87 1.63
C ALA A 351 -20.63 -2.26 2.43
N ASN A 352 -19.92 -1.29 3.02
CA ASN A 352 -18.79 -1.55 3.92
C ASN A 352 -19.23 -2.22 5.23
N ALA A 353 -20.30 -1.74 5.85
CA ALA A 353 -20.86 -2.33 7.07
C ALA A 353 -21.35 -3.78 6.86
N LEU A 354 -21.95 -4.08 5.70
CA LEU A 354 -22.33 -5.45 5.33
C LEU A 354 -21.10 -6.36 5.15
N ARG A 355 -20.05 -5.88 4.47
CA ARG A 355 -18.79 -6.62 4.32
C ARG A 355 -18.18 -6.94 5.68
N TYR A 356 -18.20 -5.98 6.61
CA TYR A 356 -17.76 -6.18 7.99
C TYR A 356 -18.55 -7.29 8.70
N ILE A 357 -19.89 -7.27 8.63
CA ILE A 357 -20.72 -8.32 9.24
C ILE A 357 -20.39 -9.69 8.63
N ILE A 358 -20.21 -9.76 7.31
CA ILE A 358 -19.84 -11.00 6.60
C ILE A 358 -18.49 -11.54 7.10
N GLU A 359 -17.49 -10.68 7.18
CA GLU A 359 -16.16 -11.05 7.66
C GLU A 359 -16.20 -11.51 9.12
N LYS A 360 -16.86 -10.74 9.99
CA LYS A 360 -16.97 -11.06 11.43
C LYS A 360 -17.71 -12.36 11.71
N ALA A 361 -18.77 -12.65 10.96
CA ALA A 361 -19.54 -13.89 11.09
C ALA A 361 -18.86 -15.12 10.45
N ASN A 362 -18.05 -14.93 9.40
CA ASN A 362 -17.18 -16.00 8.89
C ASN A 362 -16.05 -16.33 9.88
N ASN A 363 -15.44 -15.30 10.49
CA ASN A 363 -14.34 -15.48 11.43
C ASN A 363 -14.79 -16.09 12.77
N SER A 364 -16.07 -16.03 13.12
CA SER A 364 -16.61 -16.67 14.33
C SER A 364 -16.88 -18.17 14.20
N THR A 365 -16.82 -18.74 12.98
CA THR A 365 -17.13 -20.17 12.72
C THR A 365 -15.90 -21.05 12.51
N THR A 366 -14.69 -20.51 12.49
CA THR A 366 -13.44 -21.29 12.50
C THR A 366 -12.64 -21.04 13.77
N ASN A 367 -12.75 -21.98 14.71
CA ASN A 367 -11.85 -22.15 15.84
C ASN A 367 -10.42 -22.41 15.32
N LYS A 368 -9.66 -21.33 15.09
CA LYS A 368 -8.18 -21.25 15.10
C LYS A 368 -7.77 -19.77 14.89
N ASP A 369 -8.23 -18.89 15.76
CA ASP A 369 -7.44 -17.71 16.08
C ASP A 369 -6.42 -18.13 17.15
N PRO A 370 -5.12 -18.24 16.83
CA PRO A 370 -4.08 -18.60 17.80
C PRO A 370 -3.93 -17.56 18.94
N PHE A 371 -4.59 -16.40 18.84
CA PHE A 371 -4.57 -15.34 19.85
C PHE A 371 -5.85 -15.23 20.69
N SER A 372 -6.89 -16.00 20.36
CA SER A 372 -8.18 -16.00 21.09
C SER A 372 -8.06 -16.42 22.56
N LYS A 373 -7.05 -17.22 22.92
CA LYS A 373 -6.75 -17.58 24.33
C LYS A 373 -6.29 -16.36 25.14
N TYR A 374 -5.81 -15.30 24.49
CA TYR A 374 -5.28 -14.12 25.14
C TYR A 374 -6.27 -12.96 25.22
N SER A 375 -7.44 -13.03 24.60
CA SER A 375 -8.47 -11.99 24.71
C SER A 375 -9.65 -12.45 25.55
N LYS A 376 -9.53 -12.33 26.88
CA LYS A 376 -10.69 -12.25 27.77
C LYS A 376 -10.67 -10.95 28.56
N GLU A 377 -11.85 -10.36 28.60
CA GLU A 377 -12.38 -9.28 29.45
C GLU A 377 -11.53 -8.01 29.60
N THR A 378 -11.97 -6.95 28.93
CA THR A 378 -11.65 -5.56 29.26
C THR A 378 -12.34 -5.19 30.58
N LYS A 379 -11.57 -5.15 31.66
CA LYS A 379 -11.89 -4.30 32.81
C LYS A 379 -11.33 -2.90 32.54
N ASP A 380 -12.14 -1.91 32.84
CA ASP A 380 -11.87 -0.49 32.66
C ASP A 380 -10.77 -0.04 33.62
N TYR A 381 -9.66 0.48 33.09
CA TYR A 381 -8.53 1.02 33.86
C TYR A 381 -8.21 2.43 33.35
N SER A 382 -8.89 3.42 33.92
CA SER A 382 -8.92 4.82 33.47
C SER A 382 -7.68 5.65 33.82
N LYS A 383 -6.51 5.05 34.10
CA LYS A 383 -5.25 5.78 34.33
C LYS A 383 -4.06 5.03 33.73
N ILE A 384 -3.62 5.50 32.57
CA ILE A 384 -2.36 5.05 31.93
C ILE A 384 -1.31 6.11 32.18
N ASN A 385 -0.16 5.74 32.76
CA ASN A 385 0.94 6.67 33.00
C ASN A 385 2.11 6.44 32.04
N ILE A 386 1.98 6.97 30.81
CA ILE A 386 3.03 6.89 29.77
C ILE A 386 4.30 7.65 30.18
N ASN A 387 4.18 8.68 31.04
CA ASN A 387 5.30 9.55 31.42
C ASN A 387 6.36 8.83 32.27
N ASP A 388 6.02 7.67 32.84
CA ASP A 388 6.92 6.89 33.68
C ASP A 388 7.77 5.90 32.85
N LEU A 389 7.57 5.83 31.54
CA LEU A 389 8.33 4.99 30.63
C LEU A 389 9.67 5.63 30.27
N TYR A 390 10.72 4.81 30.19
CA TYR A 390 12.04 5.24 29.72
C TYR A 390 12.64 4.22 28.75
N ILE A 391 13.47 4.71 27.82
CA ILE A 391 14.17 3.87 26.85
C ILE A 391 15.13 2.93 27.58
N GLY A 392 15.08 1.64 27.26
CA GLY A 392 15.80 0.55 27.91
C GLY A 392 14.97 -0.21 28.95
N MET A 393 13.78 0.28 29.33
CA MET A 393 12.89 -0.39 30.28
C MET A 393 12.49 -1.77 29.76
N ASN A 394 12.57 -2.80 30.62
CA ASN A 394 12.15 -4.15 30.26
C ASN A 394 10.64 -4.20 29.95
N LYS A 395 10.24 -4.97 28.93
CA LYS A 395 8.85 -5.13 28.48
C LYS A 395 7.87 -5.47 29.61
N LYS A 396 8.25 -6.36 30.53
CA LYS A 396 7.41 -6.70 31.69
C LYS A 396 7.17 -5.47 32.57
N ASN A 397 8.21 -4.67 32.80
CA ASN A 397 8.11 -3.45 33.60
C ASN A 397 7.28 -2.38 32.89
N VAL A 398 7.46 -2.22 31.57
CA VAL A 398 6.62 -1.32 30.77
C VAL A 398 5.15 -1.68 30.91
N PHE A 399 4.80 -2.96 30.80
CA PHE A 399 3.41 -3.42 30.88
C PHE A 399 2.82 -3.25 32.28
N ASN A 400 3.63 -3.40 33.32
CA ASN A 400 3.22 -3.09 34.69
C ASN A 400 2.99 -1.58 34.88
N THR A 401 3.88 -0.74 34.35
CA THR A 401 3.82 0.72 34.48
C THR A 401 2.61 1.32 33.78
N ILE A 402 2.27 0.85 32.57
CA ILE A 402 1.10 1.37 31.83
C ILE A 402 -0.24 0.91 32.43
N ASN A 403 -0.22 -0.11 33.29
CA ASN A 403 -1.40 -0.66 33.98
C ASN A 403 -2.62 -0.89 33.07
N THR A 404 -2.35 -1.27 31.82
CA THR A 404 -3.34 -1.56 30.79
C THR A 404 -2.78 -2.63 29.86
N LYS A 405 -3.66 -3.34 29.16
CA LYS A 405 -3.24 -4.40 28.26
C LYS A 405 -2.94 -3.81 26.87
N PRO A 406 -1.68 -3.79 26.43
CA PRO A 406 -1.33 -3.31 25.11
C PRO A 406 -1.87 -4.26 24.02
N ILE A 407 -2.27 -3.68 22.89
CA ILE A 407 -2.69 -4.42 21.69
C ILE A 407 -1.44 -4.70 20.86
N VAL A 408 -1.24 -5.93 20.42
CA VAL A 408 -0.12 -6.28 19.52
C VAL A 408 -0.40 -5.71 18.13
N GLU A 409 0.53 -4.93 17.60
CA GLU A 409 0.47 -4.42 16.22
C GLU A 409 1.41 -5.19 15.29
N LEU A 410 2.61 -5.53 15.76
CA LEU A 410 3.62 -6.22 14.96
C LEU A 410 4.51 -7.08 15.86
N ILE A 411 4.87 -8.27 15.38
CA ILE A 411 5.91 -9.12 15.98
C ILE A 411 6.81 -9.64 14.84
N GLU A 412 8.09 -9.29 14.91
CA GLU A 412 9.18 -9.82 14.11
C GLU A 412 10.28 -10.38 15.04
N LEU A 413 11.23 -11.16 14.49
CA LEU A 413 12.18 -11.97 15.26
C LEU A 413 12.88 -11.25 16.41
N ASP A 414 13.22 -9.96 16.25
CA ASP A 414 13.88 -9.14 17.27
C ASP A 414 13.13 -7.84 17.60
N TYR A 415 11.90 -7.68 17.13
CA TYR A 415 11.20 -6.41 17.13
C TYR A 415 9.69 -6.56 17.34
N GLU A 416 9.13 -5.87 18.32
CA GLU A 416 7.71 -5.94 18.64
C GLU A 416 7.13 -4.54 18.79
N VAL A 417 5.92 -4.32 18.25
CA VAL A 417 5.18 -3.06 18.37
C VAL A 417 3.87 -3.31 19.09
N TYR A 418 3.61 -2.48 20.08
CA TYR A 418 2.41 -2.55 20.89
C TYR A 418 1.69 -1.21 20.89
N LYS A 419 0.37 -1.23 20.69
CA LYS A 419 -0.51 -0.07 20.74
C LYS A 419 -1.19 0.05 22.10
N VAL A 420 -1.20 1.26 22.64
CA VAL A 420 -1.85 1.61 23.92
C VAL A 420 -2.70 2.86 23.72
N ARG A 421 -3.92 2.87 24.27
CA ARG A 421 -4.83 4.03 24.19
C ARG A 421 -5.03 4.66 25.57
N LYS A 422 -4.75 5.95 25.72
CA LYS A 422 -4.98 6.75 26.94
C LYS A 422 -5.95 7.88 26.63
N GLY A 423 -7.22 7.72 27.03
CA GLY A 423 -8.27 8.67 26.65
C GLY A 423 -8.44 8.70 25.12
N SER A 424 -8.35 9.89 24.52
CA SER A 424 -8.33 10.09 23.07
C SER A 424 -6.96 9.87 22.42
N ASP A 425 -5.89 9.79 23.21
CA ASP A 425 -4.52 9.66 22.70
C ASP A 425 -4.16 8.19 22.44
N GLN A 426 -3.40 7.96 21.37
CA GLN A 426 -2.85 6.67 21.00
C GLN A 426 -1.32 6.69 21.08
N TYR A 427 -0.75 5.63 21.61
CA TYR A 427 0.70 5.46 21.78
C TYR A 427 1.16 4.13 21.19
N PHE A 428 2.35 4.13 20.59
CA PHE A 428 3.04 2.94 20.10
C PHE A 428 4.32 2.73 20.88
N LEU A 429 4.46 1.53 21.44
CA LEU A 429 5.60 1.09 22.24
C LEU A 429 6.41 0.10 21.41
N TYR A 430 7.66 0.44 21.13
CA TYR A 430 8.54 -0.37 20.29
C TYR A 430 9.56 -1.08 21.16
N PHE A 431 9.66 -2.40 21.02
CA PHE A 431 10.60 -3.23 21.76
C PHE A 431 11.61 -3.85 20.82
N SER A 432 12.86 -3.95 21.28
CA SER A 432 13.82 -4.89 20.69
C SER A 432 14.59 -5.57 21.81
N ASN A 433 14.81 -6.89 21.67
CA ASN A 433 15.40 -7.72 22.72
C ASN A 433 14.75 -7.51 24.10
N ASN A 434 13.41 -7.45 24.12
CA ASN A 434 12.60 -7.28 25.33
C ASN A 434 12.82 -5.95 26.09
N LYS A 435 13.43 -4.94 25.46
CA LYS A 435 13.64 -3.59 26.01
C LYS A 435 12.92 -2.54 25.16
N LEU A 436 12.34 -1.54 25.83
CA LEU A 436 11.67 -0.41 25.18
C LEU A 436 12.69 0.45 24.45
N ASN A 437 12.57 0.58 23.14
CA ASN A 437 13.51 1.35 22.34
C ASN A 437 12.93 2.68 21.86
N ARG A 438 11.60 2.80 21.82
CA ARG A 438 10.92 4.01 21.37
C ARG A 438 9.48 4.05 21.88
N VAL A 439 8.93 5.25 22.03
CA VAL A 439 7.51 5.53 22.27
C VAL A 439 7.08 6.63 21.32
N ASP A 440 6.03 6.38 20.53
CA ASP A 440 5.42 7.43 19.70
C ASP A 440 3.99 7.70 20.15
N LYS A 441 3.55 8.95 20.01
CA LYS A 441 2.15 9.36 20.18
C LYS A 441 1.55 9.66 18.81
N GLY A 442 0.37 9.14 18.49
CA GLY A 442 -0.36 9.43 17.25
C GLY A 442 -0.70 8.19 16.43
N GLU A 443 -0.51 8.28 15.11
CA GLU A 443 -0.66 7.18 14.16
C GLU A 443 0.65 6.37 14.05
N SER A 444 0.54 5.09 13.69
CA SER A 444 1.71 4.23 13.59
C SER A 444 2.61 4.77 12.48
N ILE A 445 3.88 5.01 12.75
CA ILE A 445 4.88 5.31 11.70
C ILE A 445 5.05 4.16 10.69
N TYR A 446 4.48 2.98 10.95
CA TYR A 446 4.42 1.89 9.98
C TYR A 446 3.23 1.98 9.01
N ASP A 447 2.24 2.84 9.31
CA ASP A 447 1.18 3.24 8.38
C ASP A 447 1.55 4.50 7.60
N ALA A 448 2.60 5.20 8.01
CA ALA A 448 3.22 6.21 7.16
C ALA A 448 3.94 5.52 5.99
N ILE A 449 3.22 5.36 4.89
CA ILE A 449 3.87 5.57 3.59
C ILE A 449 4.48 6.97 3.71
N ILE A 450 5.81 7.05 3.80
CA ILE A 450 6.47 8.33 3.65
C ILE A 450 6.30 8.72 2.16
N ILE A 451 5.13 9.27 1.82
CA ILE A 451 4.95 10.11 0.66
C ILE A 451 5.54 11.44 1.09
N ILE A 452 6.65 11.82 0.48
CA ILE A 452 7.23 13.13 0.73
C ILE A 452 6.88 13.97 -0.48
N ASP A 453 5.92 14.88 -0.31
CA ASP A 453 5.72 16.00 -1.25
C ASP A 453 6.96 16.89 -1.30
#